data_AF-A0A1H7TZZ8-F1
#
_entry.id   AF-A0A1H7TZZ8-F1
#
_cell.length_a   1.000
_cell.length_b   1.000
_cell.length_c   1.000
_cell.angle_alpha   90.00
_cell.angle_beta   90.00
_cell.angle_gamma   90.00
#
_symmetry.space_group_name_H-M   'P 1'
#
loop_
_entity.id
_entity.type
_entity.pdbx_description
1 polymer ?
#
loop_
_entity_poly.entity_id
_entity_poly.type
_entity_poly.pdbx_seq_one_letter_code
_entity_poly.pdbx_strand_id
1 'polypeptide(L)'
;MPAIDFHPASLALDVWFKRPESRVSVPDDAEFACLQEINLGAVDVIPEALFFRRHGGRDELWSAGLTHDAPGKSREAQLATAYRQGRVAWSESQGTPAESAEVLFRALTAARHGHVWPDGYREGPLITAAAHRRIVGELEAEIDRNTREAEAQAEAPIIVLARQLGLRPEPAGRSPSAWYADCPGKSHRLMVSSSANEFGCGYCRVKGGTADLETLARQRKEARS
;
A
#
# COMPACT_ATOMS: atom_id res chain seq x y z
N MET A 1 16.23 -10.77 15.45
CA MET A 1 16.19 -9.30 15.61
C MET A 1 14.74 -8.90 15.80
N PRO A 2 14.39 -8.01 16.74
CA PRO A 2 13.01 -7.60 16.89
C PRO A 2 12.56 -6.89 15.61
N ALA A 3 11.35 -7.19 15.16
CA ALA A 3 10.68 -6.41 14.12
C ALA A 3 10.70 -4.95 14.57
N ILE A 4 11.26 -4.08 13.73
CA ILE A 4 11.26 -2.65 13.96
C ILE A 4 9.81 -2.20 13.77
N ASP A 5 9.04 -2.21 14.86
CA ASP A 5 7.75 -1.53 15.00
C ASP A 5 8.01 -0.01 15.02
N PHE A 6 8.47 0.52 13.90
CA PHE A 6 8.70 1.95 13.73
C PHE A 6 7.59 2.51 12.85
N HIS A 7 6.46 2.75 13.48
CA HIS A 7 5.50 3.72 12.99
C HIS A 7 5.72 5.01 13.80
N PRO A 8 6.51 5.97 13.29
CA PRO A 8 6.64 7.25 13.97
C PRO A 8 5.22 7.83 14.14
N ALA A 9 4.88 8.30 15.34
CA ALA A 9 3.55 8.82 15.64
C ALA A 9 3.12 9.97 14.69
N SER A 10 4.09 10.60 14.01
CA SER A 10 3.92 11.66 13.01
C SER A 10 3.87 11.18 11.56
N LEU A 11 3.92 9.87 11.29
CA LEU A 11 3.86 9.32 9.93
C LEU A 11 2.51 9.60 9.29
N ALA A 12 2.54 10.19 8.10
CA ALA A 12 1.37 10.40 7.28
C ALA A 12 1.64 9.98 5.83
N LEU A 13 0.57 9.53 5.17
CA LEU A 13 0.60 8.91 3.85
C LEU A 13 -0.45 9.53 2.93
N ASP A 14 -0.06 9.70 1.66
CA ASP A 14 -0.98 9.96 0.55
C ASP A 14 -0.51 9.23 -0.72
N VAL A 15 -0.35 7.91 -0.58
CA VAL A 15 0.20 7.04 -1.64
C VAL A 15 -0.64 6.99 -2.92
N TRP A 16 -1.87 7.51 -2.86
CA TRP A 16 -2.84 7.59 -3.96
C TRP A 16 -3.13 9.02 -4.39
N PHE A 17 -2.35 10.01 -3.92
CA PHE A 17 -2.47 11.45 -4.22
C PHE A 17 -3.92 11.95 -4.17
N LYS A 18 -4.63 11.61 -3.09
CA LYS A 18 -6.00 12.04 -2.83
C LYS A 18 -6.05 13.48 -2.33
N ARG A 19 -4.96 13.99 -1.78
CA ARG A 19 -4.83 15.36 -1.30
C ARG A 19 -4.30 16.27 -2.40
N PRO A 20 -5.01 17.34 -2.78
CA PRO A 20 -4.56 18.26 -3.84
C PRO A 20 -3.15 18.80 -3.61
N GLU A 21 -2.81 19.13 -2.38
CA GLU A 21 -1.49 19.66 -2.00
C GLU A 21 -0.35 18.64 -2.14
N SER A 22 -0.68 17.34 -2.23
CA SER A 22 0.30 16.29 -2.46
C SER A 22 0.50 16.01 -3.95
N ARG A 23 -0.43 16.45 -4.81
CA ARG A 23 -0.38 16.28 -6.28
C ARG A 23 0.27 17.48 -6.96
N VAL A 24 1.49 17.80 -6.52
CA VAL A 24 2.33 18.86 -7.09
C VAL A 24 3.63 18.27 -7.60
N SER A 25 4.37 19.04 -8.40
CA SER A 25 5.68 18.61 -8.91
C SER A 25 6.65 18.30 -7.77
N VAL A 26 7.55 17.34 -8.01
CA VAL A 26 8.66 17.05 -7.10
C VAL A 26 9.48 18.34 -6.88
N PRO A 27 9.74 18.77 -5.64
CA PRO A 27 10.51 19.98 -5.37
C PRO A 27 11.93 19.91 -5.95
N ASP A 28 12.47 21.04 -6.41
CA ASP A 28 13.80 21.12 -7.02
C ASP A 28 14.92 20.74 -6.04
N ASP A 29 14.72 21.03 -4.75
CA ASP A 29 15.63 20.71 -3.64
C ASP A 29 15.45 19.28 -3.10
N ALA A 30 14.53 18.48 -3.64
CA ALA A 30 14.40 17.07 -3.24
C ALA A 30 15.55 16.25 -3.84
N GLU A 31 16.28 15.52 -3.00
CA GLU A 31 17.37 14.64 -3.39
C GLU A 31 16.83 13.34 -4.01
N PHE A 32 17.55 12.78 -4.99
CA PHE A 32 17.17 11.50 -5.58
C PHE A 32 17.39 10.36 -4.56
N ALA A 33 16.34 9.60 -4.25
CA ALA A 33 16.41 8.52 -3.26
C ALA A 33 16.73 7.18 -3.91
N CYS A 34 15.92 6.77 -4.88
CA CYS A 34 16.17 5.63 -5.77
C CYS A 34 15.25 5.64 -7.00
N LEU A 35 15.63 4.84 -7.99
CA LEU A 35 14.81 4.40 -9.11
C LEU A 35 14.54 2.91 -8.92
N GLN A 36 13.28 2.54 -9.03
CA GLN A 36 12.83 1.15 -8.99
C GLN A 36 11.85 0.89 -10.14
N GLU A 37 11.53 -0.36 -10.34
CA GLU A 37 10.37 -0.79 -11.12
C GLU A 37 9.25 -1.17 -10.16
N ILE A 38 8.03 -0.80 -10.53
CA ILE A 38 6.82 -1.16 -9.81
C ILE A 38 5.86 -1.89 -10.72
N ASN A 39 5.30 -2.98 -10.21
CA ASN A 39 4.22 -3.71 -10.85
C ASN A 39 2.88 -3.08 -10.46
N LEU A 40 2.11 -2.61 -11.45
CA LEU A 40 0.79 -2.02 -11.26
C LEU A 40 -0.32 -3.07 -11.30
N GLY A 41 -0.31 -4.03 -10.38
CA GLY A 41 -1.38 -5.01 -10.24
C GLY A 41 -1.57 -5.90 -11.47
N ALA A 42 -0.46 -6.38 -12.03
CA ALA A 42 -0.36 -7.23 -13.22
C ALA A 42 -0.80 -6.56 -14.54
N VAL A 43 -0.93 -5.23 -14.57
CA VAL A 43 -1.23 -4.48 -15.80
C VAL A 43 0.05 -4.11 -16.56
N ASP A 44 1.02 -3.53 -15.86
CA ASP A 44 2.30 -3.09 -16.44
C ASP A 44 3.37 -3.04 -15.34
N VAL A 45 4.64 -3.11 -15.72
CA VAL A 45 5.80 -2.89 -14.85
C VAL A 45 6.48 -1.61 -15.32
N ILE A 46 6.45 -0.56 -14.51
CA ILE A 46 6.91 0.76 -14.92
C ILE A 46 8.01 1.29 -14.01
N PRO A 47 8.90 2.17 -14.51
CA PRO A 47 9.86 2.86 -13.67
C PRO A 47 9.18 3.87 -12.73
N GLU A 48 9.61 3.88 -11.47
CA GLU A 48 9.25 4.88 -10.46
C GLU A 48 10.52 5.47 -9.85
N ALA A 49 10.67 6.79 -9.97
CA ALA A 49 11.70 7.54 -9.27
C ALA A 49 11.14 8.05 -7.94
N LEU A 50 11.89 7.81 -6.87
CA LEU A 50 11.64 8.31 -5.53
C LEU A 50 12.63 9.43 -5.20
N PHE A 51 12.13 10.46 -4.54
CA PHE A 51 12.92 11.61 -4.10
C PHE A 51 12.66 11.88 -2.63
N PHE A 52 13.71 12.22 -1.90
CA PHE A 52 13.66 12.55 -0.48
C PHE A 52 13.87 14.05 -0.29
N ARG A 53 13.10 14.66 0.61
CA ARG A 53 13.30 16.06 0.99
C ARG A 53 13.19 16.21 2.49
N ARG A 54 14.17 16.86 3.10
CA ARG A 54 14.12 17.32 4.49
C ARG A 54 13.91 18.82 4.52
N HIS A 55 12.76 19.27 5.03
CA HIS A 55 12.39 20.68 5.06
C HIS A 55 11.58 21.02 6.30
N GLY A 56 12.02 22.04 7.06
CA GLY A 56 11.29 22.52 8.24
C GLY A 56 11.08 21.48 9.35
N GLY A 57 12.08 20.60 9.57
CA GLY A 57 11.99 19.52 10.56
C GLY A 57 11.09 18.36 10.16
N ARG A 58 10.72 18.27 8.88
CA ARG A 58 9.94 17.17 8.30
C ARG A 58 10.74 16.48 7.21
N ASP A 59 10.60 15.15 7.19
CA ASP A 59 11.09 14.29 6.12
C ASP A 59 9.94 13.92 5.21
N GLU A 60 10.17 14.02 3.91
CA GLU A 60 9.17 13.81 2.88
C GLU A 60 9.71 12.86 1.81
N LEU A 61 8.90 11.89 1.43
CA LEU A 61 9.13 11.03 0.28
C LEU A 61 8.17 11.43 -0.83
N TRP A 62 8.74 11.68 -1.99
CA TRP A 62 8.09 12.07 -3.22
C TRP A 62 8.25 10.95 -4.24
N SER A 63 7.23 10.70 -5.02
CA SER A 63 7.22 9.67 -6.07
C SER A 63 6.89 10.34 -7.40
N ALA A 64 7.58 9.91 -8.45
CA ALA A 64 7.26 10.18 -9.84
C ALA A 64 7.22 8.86 -10.59
N GLY A 65 6.04 8.48 -11.06
CA GLY A 65 5.89 7.35 -11.96
C GLY A 65 6.22 7.79 -13.38
N LEU A 66 7.16 7.09 -14.02
CA LEU A 66 7.80 7.50 -15.25
C LEU A 66 7.33 6.68 -16.46
N THR A 67 7.58 7.22 -17.65
CA THR A 67 7.49 6.44 -18.90
C THR A 67 8.67 5.49 -19.04
N HIS A 68 8.49 4.39 -19.77
CA HIS A 68 9.52 3.37 -19.99
C HIS A 68 10.83 3.89 -20.59
N ASP A 69 10.78 4.99 -21.33
CA ASP A 69 11.93 5.63 -21.98
C ASP A 69 12.57 6.74 -21.13
N ALA A 70 12.05 7.02 -19.93
CA ALA A 70 12.59 8.05 -19.05
C ALA A 70 13.92 7.69 -18.36
N PRO A 71 14.17 6.43 -17.91
CA PRO A 71 15.43 6.08 -17.25
C PRO A 71 16.67 6.47 -18.07
N GLY A 72 17.70 6.98 -17.38
CA GLY A 72 18.94 7.47 -18.00
C GLY A 72 18.88 8.89 -18.56
N LYS A 73 17.70 9.51 -18.63
CA LYS A 73 17.56 10.94 -18.97
C LYS A 73 17.83 11.84 -17.75
N SER A 74 17.99 13.14 -17.98
CA SER A 74 18.09 14.13 -16.89
C SER A 74 16.85 14.13 -16.00
N ARG A 75 17.00 14.56 -14.75
CA ARG A 75 15.88 14.73 -13.80
C ARG A 75 14.72 15.51 -14.42
N GLU A 76 15.02 16.65 -15.04
CA GLU A 76 14.01 17.51 -15.68
C GLU A 76 13.25 16.77 -16.77
N ALA A 77 13.96 16.02 -17.63
CA ALA A 77 13.35 15.24 -18.69
C ALA A 77 12.49 14.09 -18.15
N GLN A 78 12.93 13.42 -17.08
CA GLN A 78 12.15 12.36 -16.42
C GLN A 78 10.86 12.91 -15.80
N LEU A 79 10.97 14.00 -15.03
CA LEU A 79 9.82 14.60 -14.33
C LEU A 79 8.83 15.25 -15.31
N ALA A 80 9.30 15.75 -16.45
CA ALA A 80 8.44 16.31 -17.49
C ALA A 80 7.53 15.26 -18.16
N THR A 81 7.95 13.99 -18.21
CA THR A 81 7.15 12.90 -18.79
C THR A 81 6.45 12.03 -17.75
N ALA A 82 6.58 12.35 -16.45
CA ALA A 82 5.93 11.57 -15.40
C ALA A 82 4.40 11.60 -15.53
N TYR A 83 3.76 10.43 -15.65
CA TYR A 83 2.30 10.35 -15.73
C TYR A 83 1.64 10.79 -14.42
N ARG A 84 2.37 10.65 -13.30
CA ARG A 84 1.95 11.10 -11.98
C ARG A 84 3.15 11.37 -11.11
N GLN A 85 3.10 12.46 -10.35
CA GLN A 85 4.10 12.77 -9.35
C GLN A 85 3.48 13.48 -8.14
N GLY A 86 4.19 13.45 -7.01
CA GLY A 86 3.78 14.12 -5.79
C GLY A 86 4.34 13.52 -4.51
N ARG A 87 3.96 14.11 -3.37
CA ARG A 87 4.37 13.64 -2.04
C ARG A 87 3.53 12.44 -1.63
N VAL A 88 4.17 11.34 -1.23
CA VAL A 88 3.49 10.07 -0.92
C VAL A 88 3.60 9.66 0.54
N ALA A 89 4.64 10.10 1.25
CA ALA A 89 4.82 9.85 2.66
C ALA A 89 5.57 11.01 3.32
N TRP A 90 5.31 11.28 4.59
CA TRP A 90 6.10 12.22 5.39
C TRP A 90 6.00 11.93 6.89
N SER A 91 7.02 12.36 7.63
CA SER A 91 7.08 12.28 9.10
C SER A 91 7.94 13.40 9.67
N GLU A 92 7.93 13.59 10.98
CA GLU A 92 8.96 14.42 11.61
C GLU A 92 10.36 13.85 11.33
N SER A 93 11.33 14.75 11.19
CA SER A 93 12.71 14.35 10.85
C SER A 93 13.36 13.59 11.98
N GLN A 94 13.90 12.42 11.66
CA GLN A 94 14.60 11.56 12.62
C GLN A 94 15.78 10.85 11.97
N GLY A 95 16.93 10.86 12.63
CA GLY A 95 18.15 10.21 12.12
C GLY A 95 18.70 10.86 10.85
N THR A 96 19.45 10.07 10.09
CA THR A 96 20.06 10.48 8.82
C THR A 96 19.03 10.46 7.68
N PRO A 97 19.23 11.24 6.60
CA PRO A 97 18.36 11.22 5.43
C PRO A 97 18.11 9.82 4.85
N ALA A 98 19.14 8.96 4.81
CA ALA A 98 19.01 7.59 4.31
C ALA A 98 18.09 6.74 5.21
N GLU A 99 18.28 6.78 6.53
CA GLU A 99 17.41 6.06 7.48
C GLU A 99 15.95 6.53 7.37
N SER A 100 15.71 7.83 7.26
CA SER A 100 14.36 8.37 7.09
C SER A 100 13.74 7.99 5.75
N ALA A 101 14.52 8.04 4.66
CA ALA A 101 14.07 7.60 3.35
C ALA A 101 13.67 6.12 3.35
N GLU A 102 14.44 5.26 4.03
CA GLU A 102 14.12 3.85 4.22
C GLU A 102 12.81 3.63 5.01
N VAL A 103 12.59 4.37 6.09
CA VAL A 103 11.34 4.32 6.88
C VAL A 103 10.13 4.72 6.02
N LEU A 104 10.24 5.84 5.30
CA LEU A 104 9.16 6.33 4.44
C LEU A 104 8.93 5.38 3.25
N PHE A 105 9.98 4.78 2.69
CA PHE A 105 9.89 3.78 1.63
C PHE A 105 9.20 2.50 2.08
N ARG A 106 9.53 1.99 3.28
CA ARG A 106 8.83 0.86 3.90
C ARG A 106 7.34 1.17 4.05
N ALA A 107 7.01 2.35 4.58
CA ALA A 107 5.63 2.78 4.79
C ALA A 107 4.86 2.91 3.46
N LEU A 108 5.47 3.50 2.43
CA LEU A 108 4.93 3.58 1.08
C LEU A 108 4.61 2.20 0.52
N THR A 109 5.58 1.29 0.58
CA THR A 109 5.48 -0.06 0.03
C THR A 109 4.39 -0.86 0.75
N ALA A 110 4.38 -0.85 2.09
CA ALA A 110 3.35 -1.51 2.89
C ALA A 110 1.93 -0.98 2.58
N ALA A 111 1.78 0.35 2.45
CA ALA A 111 0.48 0.97 2.17
C ALA A 111 -0.05 0.69 0.75
N ARG A 112 0.84 0.32 -0.18
CA ARG A 112 0.51 -0.02 -1.57
C ARG A 112 0.28 -1.52 -1.79
N HIS A 113 0.56 -2.36 -0.80
CA HIS A 113 0.37 -3.82 -0.87
C HIS A 113 -1.01 -4.21 -1.42
N GLY A 114 -1.03 -5.16 -2.36
CA GLY A 114 -2.22 -5.62 -3.07
C GLY A 114 -2.65 -4.75 -4.26
N HIS A 115 -1.93 -3.67 -4.55
CA HIS A 115 -2.21 -2.78 -5.68
C HIS A 115 -0.96 -2.42 -6.48
N VAL A 116 0.13 -2.06 -5.78
CA VAL A 116 1.42 -1.73 -6.39
C VAL A 116 2.52 -2.38 -5.56
N TRP A 117 3.45 -3.07 -6.20
CA TRP A 117 4.57 -3.74 -5.53
C TRP A 117 5.89 -3.47 -6.25
N PRO A 118 7.02 -3.30 -5.52
CA PRO A 118 8.34 -3.25 -6.14
C PRO A 118 8.64 -4.53 -6.93
N ASP A 119 8.94 -4.39 -8.21
CA ASP A 119 9.32 -5.49 -9.11
C ASP A 119 10.85 -5.64 -9.17
N GLY A 120 11.57 -4.53 -9.13
CA GLY A 120 13.03 -4.53 -9.18
C GLY A 120 13.66 -3.21 -8.74
N TYR A 121 14.88 -3.28 -8.21
CA TYR A 121 15.72 -2.12 -7.93
C TYR A 121 16.57 -1.76 -9.16
N ARG A 122 16.74 -0.47 -9.46
CA ARG A 122 17.62 0.00 -10.53
C ARG A 122 18.85 0.71 -9.99
N GLU A 123 18.66 1.84 -9.29
CA GLU A 123 19.76 2.65 -8.75
C GLU A 123 19.26 3.58 -7.64
N GLY A 124 20.17 4.20 -6.87
CA GLY A 124 19.77 5.05 -5.75
C GLY A 124 20.87 5.28 -4.72
N PRO A 125 21.13 6.54 -4.32
CA PRO A 125 22.16 6.84 -3.32
C PRO A 125 21.63 6.78 -1.87
N LEU A 126 20.35 7.07 -1.63
CA LEU A 126 19.76 7.05 -0.29
C LEU A 126 19.14 5.69 0.05
N ILE A 127 18.37 5.13 -0.89
CA ILE A 127 17.85 3.77 -0.77
C ILE A 127 18.71 2.89 -1.66
N THR A 128 19.67 2.20 -1.06
CA THR A 128 20.60 1.34 -1.79
C THR A 128 19.94 0.03 -2.22
N ALA A 129 20.58 -0.71 -3.13
CA ALA A 129 20.14 -2.06 -3.53
C ALA A 129 20.04 -3.04 -2.33
N ALA A 130 20.88 -2.85 -1.30
CA ALA A 130 20.84 -3.67 -0.10
C ALA A 130 19.66 -3.28 0.80
N ALA A 131 19.45 -1.98 1.02
CA ALA A 131 18.31 -1.46 1.78
C ALA A 131 16.97 -1.83 1.13
N HIS A 132 16.84 -1.65 -0.18
CA HIS A 132 15.64 -1.99 -0.95
C HIS A 132 15.26 -3.47 -0.78
N ARG A 133 16.20 -4.38 -1.09
CA ARG A 133 15.96 -5.83 -0.95
C ARG A 133 15.65 -6.25 0.49
N ARG A 134 16.34 -5.65 1.45
CA ARG A 134 16.09 -5.91 2.88
C ARG A 134 14.67 -5.51 3.27
N ILE A 135 14.24 -4.29 2.94
CA ILE A 135 12.92 -3.76 3.29
C ILE A 135 11.81 -4.55 2.60
N VAL A 136 11.95 -4.83 1.30
CA VAL A 136 10.96 -5.61 0.55
C VAL A 136 10.86 -7.02 1.12
N GLY A 137 11.99 -7.71 1.35
CA GLY A 137 11.99 -9.06 1.91
C GLY A 137 11.43 -9.13 3.34
N GLU A 138 11.67 -8.11 4.17
CA GLU A 138 11.04 -7.99 5.50
C GLU A 138 9.52 -7.88 5.40
N LEU A 139 9.01 -7.08 4.45
CA LEU A 139 7.58 -6.92 4.20
C LEU A 139 6.96 -8.20 3.63
N GLU A 140 7.61 -8.89 2.69
CA GLU A 140 7.15 -10.19 2.18
C GLU A 140 7.02 -11.21 3.31
N ALA A 141 8.04 -11.31 4.17
CA ALA A 141 8.00 -12.20 5.32
C ALA A 141 6.88 -11.81 6.31
N GLU A 142 6.59 -10.52 6.48
CA GLU A 142 5.47 -10.04 7.30
C GLU A 142 4.12 -10.40 6.69
N ILE A 143 3.95 -10.20 5.39
CA ILE A 143 2.74 -10.56 4.63
C ILE A 143 2.48 -12.06 4.73
N ASP A 144 3.52 -12.89 4.58
CA ASP A 144 3.42 -14.35 4.71
C ASP A 144 3.00 -14.77 6.12
N ARG A 145 3.59 -14.17 7.15
CA ARG A 145 3.20 -14.43 8.55
C ARG A 145 1.74 -14.05 8.79
N ASN A 146 1.35 -12.84 8.40
CA ASN A 146 -0.03 -12.34 8.55
C ASN A 146 -1.03 -13.24 7.81
N THR A 147 -0.68 -13.72 6.61
CA THR A 147 -1.52 -14.63 5.82
C THR A 147 -1.74 -15.94 6.57
N ARG A 148 -0.68 -16.58 7.06
CA ARG A 148 -0.78 -17.84 7.82
C ARG A 148 -1.56 -17.68 9.13
N GLU A 149 -1.36 -16.58 9.84
CA GLU A 149 -2.08 -16.31 11.09
C GLU A 149 -3.56 -16.00 10.85
N ALA A 150 -3.90 -15.32 9.75
CA ALA A 150 -5.28 -15.13 9.33
C ALA A 150 -5.91 -16.47 8.95
N GLU A 151 -5.23 -17.31 8.18
CA GLU A 151 -5.70 -18.66 7.83
C GLU A 151 -5.97 -19.53 9.06
N ALA A 152 -5.16 -19.41 10.13
CA ALA A 152 -5.42 -20.10 11.39
C ALA A 152 -6.75 -19.69 12.06
N GLN A 153 -7.31 -18.53 11.67
CA GLN A 153 -8.62 -18.02 12.10
C GLN A 153 -9.72 -18.23 11.06
N ALA A 154 -9.51 -19.14 10.09
CA ALA A 154 -10.46 -19.44 9.02
C ALA A 154 -11.86 -19.87 9.51
N GLU A 155 -11.99 -20.34 10.76
CA GLU A 155 -13.26 -20.77 11.37
C GLU A 155 -14.00 -19.66 12.12
N ALA A 156 -13.54 -18.41 12.04
CA ALA A 156 -14.27 -17.28 12.58
C ALA A 156 -15.68 -17.19 11.94
N PRO A 157 -16.75 -16.97 12.74
CA PRO A 157 -18.14 -16.99 12.25
C PRO A 157 -18.39 -16.17 10.98
N ILE A 158 -17.82 -14.96 10.89
CA ILE A 158 -18.00 -14.12 9.69
C ILE A 158 -17.32 -14.69 8.44
N ILE A 159 -16.20 -15.40 8.59
CA ILE A 159 -15.47 -16.04 7.48
C ILE A 159 -16.24 -17.26 6.99
N VAL A 160 -16.74 -18.09 7.91
CA VAL A 160 -17.61 -19.24 7.58
C VAL A 160 -18.86 -18.76 6.84
N LEU A 161 -19.54 -17.72 7.34
CA LEU A 161 -20.69 -17.14 6.65
C LEU A 161 -20.31 -16.61 5.27
N ALA A 162 -19.21 -15.86 5.14
CA ALA A 162 -18.77 -15.34 3.85
C ALA A 162 -18.53 -16.46 2.82
N ARG A 163 -17.99 -17.61 3.23
CA ARG A 163 -17.86 -18.80 2.37
C ARG A 163 -19.24 -19.36 1.98
N GLN A 164 -20.15 -19.52 2.93
CA GLN A 164 -21.52 -20.02 2.67
C GLN A 164 -22.29 -19.12 1.70
N LEU A 165 -22.08 -17.81 1.78
CA LEU A 165 -22.65 -16.81 0.87
C LEU A 165 -21.93 -16.74 -0.48
N GLY A 166 -20.87 -17.55 -0.70
CA GLY A 166 -20.11 -17.57 -1.95
C GLY A 166 -19.24 -16.32 -2.17
N LEU A 167 -18.89 -15.59 -1.11
CA LEU A 167 -18.13 -14.33 -1.19
C LEU A 167 -16.60 -14.54 -1.27
N ARG A 168 -16.12 -15.78 -1.40
CA ARG A 168 -14.71 -16.14 -1.64
C ARG A 168 -13.72 -15.37 -0.75
N PRO A 169 -13.79 -15.51 0.60
CA PRO A 169 -12.87 -14.81 1.47
C PRO A 169 -11.43 -15.33 1.34
N GLU A 170 -10.47 -14.41 1.27
CA GLU A 170 -9.03 -14.67 1.20
C GLU A 170 -8.27 -13.78 2.22
N PRO A 171 -7.19 -14.27 2.86
CA PRO A 171 -6.37 -13.44 3.73
C PRO A 171 -5.80 -12.23 2.99
N ALA A 172 -5.79 -11.06 3.64
CA ALA A 172 -5.30 -9.83 3.02
C ALA A 172 -3.77 -9.64 3.18
N GLY A 173 -3.13 -10.39 4.08
CA GLY A 173 -1.70 -10.26 4.40
C GLY A 173 -1.30 -8.96 5.10
N ARG A 174 -2.26 -8.06 5.41
CA ARG A 174 -2.01 -6.76 6.06
C ARG A 174 -2.05 -6.81 7.59
N SER A 175 -2.71 -7.82 8.15
CA SER A 175 -2.69 -8.11 9.58
C SER A 175 -3.08 -9.58 9.81
N PRO A 176 -2.84 -10.13 11.00
CA PRO A 176 -3.22 -11.49 11.36
C PRO A 176 -4.72 -11.79 11.31
N SER A 177 -5.59 -10.79 11.15
CA SER A 177 -7.05 -10.99 11.14
C SER A 177 -7.75 -10.32 9.97
N ALA A 178 -7.00 -9.72 9.04
CA ALA A 178 -7.56 -9.02 7.89
C ALA A 178 -7.78 -9.97 6.71
N TRP A 179 -8.98 -9.91 6.15
CA TRP A 179 -9.41 -10.68 4.99
C TRP A 179 -10.04 -9.76 3.94
N TYR A 180 -9.96 -10.15 2.68
CA TYR A 180 -10.81 -9.67 1.61
C TYR A 180 -11.92 -10.67 1.32
N ALA A 181 -13.07 -10.18 0.86
CA ALA A 181 -14.11 -11.00 0.27
C ALA A 181 -14.84 -10.20 -0.82
N ASP A 182 -15.54 -10.87 -1.72
CA ASP A 182 -16.39 -10.22 -2.69
C ASP A 182 -17.55 -9.48 -2.01
N CYS A 183 -17.84 -8.26 -2.46
CA CYS A 183 -19.00 -7.57 -1.95
C CYS A 183 -20.27 -8.14 -2.60
N PRO A 184 -21.30 -8.55 -1.82
CA PRO A 184 -22.43 -9.30 -2.38
C PRO A 184 -23.07 -8.57 -3.58
N GLY A 185 -23.16 -9.23 -4.73
CA GLY A 185 -23.80 -8.67 -5.94
C GLY A 185 -23.13 -7.42 -6.54
N LYS A 186 -21.87 -7.10 -6.20
CA LYS A 186 -21.09 -5.99 -6.75
C LYS A 186 -19.71 -6.49 -7.21
N SER A 187 -19.01 -5.70 -8.04
CA SER A 187 -17.70 -6.05 -8.61
C SER A 187 -16.50 -5.65 -7.75
N HIS A 188 -16.72 -4.96 -6.63
CA HIS A 188 -15.65 -4.54 -5.72
C HIS A 188 -15.58 -5.48 -4.50
N ARG A 189 -14.43 -5.47 -3.82
CA ARG A 189 -14.23 -6.24 -2.58
C ARG A 189 -14.77 -5.50 -1.36
N LEU A 190 -14.98 -6.23 -0.28
CA LEU A 190 -15.15 -5.74 1.09
C LEU A 190 -13.99 -6.25 1.96
N MET A 191 -13.74 -5.58 3.08
CA MET A 191 -12.76 -5.99 4.08
C MET A 191 -13.48 -6.71 5.22
N VAL A 192 -12.90 -7.78 5.74
CA VAL A 192 -13.42 -8.55 6.87
C VAL A 192 -12.34 -8.67 7.94
N SER A 193 -12.73 -8.56 9.20
CA SER A 193 -11.90 -8.83 10.36
C SER A 193 -12.37 -10.12 11.03
N SER A 194 -11.55 -11.17 11.01
CA SER A 194 -11.86 -12.44 11.69
C SER A 194 -11.88 -12.29 13.21
N SER A 195 -11.02 -11.42 13.75
CA SER A 195 -10.93 -11.19 15.20
C SER A 195 -12.10 -10.38 15.75
N ALA A 196 -12.63 -9.44 14.97
CA ALA A 196 -13.77 -8.62 15.38
C ALA A 196 -15.14 -9.21 14.95
N ASN A 197 -15.15 -10.18 14.02
CA ASN A 197 -16.36 -10.64 13.34
C ASN A 197 -17.14 -9.51 12.66
N GLU A 198 -16.40 -8.59 12.02
CA GLU A 198 -16.95 -7.41 11.36
C GLU A 198 -16.50 -7.31 9.91
N PHE A 199 -17.31 -6.64 9.09
CA PHE A 199 -16.95 -6.27 7.72
C PHE A 199 -17.12 -4.77 7.48
N GLY A 200 -16.44 -4.29 6.45
CA GLY A 200 -16.60 -2.93 5.95
C GLY A 200 -16.39 -2.87 4.43
N CYS A 201 -17.22 -2.09 3.75
CA CYS A 201 -17.07 -1.80 2.33
C CYS A 201 -17.00 -0.29 2.10
N GLY A 202 -15.82 0.20 1.70
CA GLY A 202 -15.59 1.62 1.44
C GLY A 202 -16.41 2.16 0.25
N TYR A 203 -16.66 1.33 -0.77
CA TYR A 203 -17.44 1.73 -1.95
C TYR A 203 -18.93 1.90 -1.63
N CYS A 204 -19.52 0.94 -0.93
CA CYS A 204 -20.92 0.99 -0.53
C CYS A 204 -21.17 1.83 0.74
N ARG A 205 -20.11 2.19 1.47
CA ARG A 205 -20.17 2.87 2.77
C ARG A 205 -21.02 2.13 3.81
N VAL A 206 -20.95 0.80 3.79
CA VAL A 206 -21.62 -0.09 4.74
C VAL A 206 -20.59 -0.82 5.59
N LYS A 207 -20.93 -1.09 6.84
CA LYS A 207 -20.15 -1.89 7.78
C LYS A 207 -21.11 -2.56 8.77
N GLY A 208 -20.68 -3.64 9.40
CA GLY A 208 -21.48 -4.34 10.39
C GLY A 208 -20.87 -5.68 10.79
N GLY A 209 -21.62 -6.43 11.59
CA GLY A 209 -21.24 -7.77 12.01
C GLY A 209 -21.71 -8.87 11.05
N THR A 210 -21.59 -10.11 11.49
CA THR A 210 -22.03 -11.32 10.75
C THR A 210 -23.50 -11.23 10.28
N ALA A 211 -24.44 -10.83 11.15
CA ALA A 211 -25.86 -10.73 10.80
C ALA A 211 -26.16 -9.63 9.77
N ASP A 212 -25.41 -8.53 9.82
CA ASP A 212 -25.53 -7.44 8.84
C ASP A 212 -25.01 -7.87 7.47
N LEU A 213 -23.95 -8.70 7.42
CA LEU A 213 -23.42 -9.25 6.18
C LEU A 213 -24.44 -10.19 5.50
N GLU A 214 -25.09 -11.06 6.28
CA GLU A 214 -26.15 -11.94 5.79
C GLU A 214 -27.33 -11.13 5.24
N THR A 215 -27.78 -10.13 6.01
CA THR A 215 -28.88 -9.24 5.61
C THR A 215 -28.55 -8.51 4.31
N LEU A 216 -27.33 -7.97 4.21
CA LEU A 216 -26.86 -7.28 3.00
C LEU A 216 -26.83 -8.21 1.79
N ALA A 217 -26.35 -9.45 1.96
CA ALA A 217 -26.29 -10.43 0.88
C ALA A 217 -27.68 -10.83 0.40
N ARG A 218 -28.63 -11.05 1.32
CA ARG A 218 -30.03 -11.36 0.99
C ARG A 218 -30.69 -10.23 0.22
N GLN A 219 -30.64 -8.99 0.74
CA GLN A 219 -31.22 -7.81 0.09
C GLN A 219 -30.73 -7.63 -1.35
N ARG A 220 -29.44 -7.88 -1.60
CA ARG A 220 -28.85 -7.72 -2.94
C ARG A 220 -29.13 -8.89 -3.88
N LYS A 221 -29.42 -10.07 -3.35
CA LYS A 221 -29.89 -11.23 -4.13
C LYS A 221 -31.33 -11.00 -4.59
N GLU A 222 -32.20 -10.54 -3.69
CA GLU A 222 -33.59 -10.20 -3.98
C GLU A 222 -33.69 -9.08 -5.02
N ALA A 223 -32.89 -8.02 -4.90
CA ALA A 223 -32.89 -6.92 -5.88
C ALA A 223 -32.36 -7.28 -7.29
N ARG A 224 -31.76 -8.47 -7.45
CA ARG A 224 -31.26 -8.98 -8.73
C ARG A 224 -32.15 -10.07 -9.35
N SER A 225 -33.16 -10.53 -8.61
CA SER A 225 -34.12 -11.57 -9.02
C SER A 225 -35.35 -10.91 -9.63
#